data_AF-A0A355UJL8-F1
#
_entry.id   AF-A0A355UJL8-F1
#
_cell.length_a   1.000
_cell.length_b   1.000
_cell.length_c   1.000
_cell.angle_alpha   90.00
_cell.angle_beta   90.00
_cell.angle_gamma   90.00
#
_symmetry.space_group_name_H-M   'P 1'
#
loop_
_entity.id
_entity.type
_entity.pdbx_description
1 polymer ?
#
loop_
_entity_poly.entity_id
_entity_poly.type
_entity_poly.pdbx_seq_one_letter_code
_entity_poly.pdbx_strand_id
1 'polypeptide(L)' 'LPITIILLIYLTSSKKIMGKYANTKLQKILLWTIATIIIALNIILFSGIQI' A
#
# COMPACT_ATOMS: atom_id res chain seq x y z
N LEU A 1 4.56 7.46 6.56
CA LEU A 1 4.29 6.05 6.18
C LEU A 1 3.20 5.89 5.10
N PRO A 2 2.02 6.54 5.17
CA PRO A 2 0.94 6.34 4.20
C PRO A 2 1.35 6.63 2.75
N ILE A 3 2.01 7.76 2.54
CA ILE A 3 2.47 8.24 1.23
C ILE A 3 3.42 7.22 0.57
N THR A 4 4.37 6.67 1.33
CA THR A 4 5.36 5.72 0.83
C THR A 4 4.74 4.37 0.46
N ILE A 5 3.70 3.93 1.18
CA ILE A 5 2.98 2.67 0.87
C ILE A 5 2.21 2.80 -0.44
N ILE A 6 1.49 3.91 -0.63
CA ILE A 6 0.73 4.17 -1.87
C ILE A 6 1.70 4.24 -3.05
N LEU A 7 2.81 4.97 -2.89
CA LEU A 7 3.84 5.09 -3.92
C LEU A 7 4.46 3.72 -4.25
N LEU A 8 4.80 2.92 -3.25
CA LEU A 8 5.36 1.59 -3.45
C LEU A 8 4.39 0.70 -4.25
N ILE A 9 3.11 0.66 -3.90
CA ILE A 9 2.11 -0.12 -4.62
C ILE A 9 1.96 0.37 -6.06
N TYR A 10 1.98 1.68 -6.28
CA TYR A 10 1.93 2.27 -7.61
C TYR A 10 3.15 1.86 -8.47
N LEU A 11 4.37 2.02 -7.95
CA LEU A 11 5.60 1.71 -8.67
C LEU A 11 5.74 0.20 -8.94
N THR A 12 5.46 -0.63 -7.94
CA THR A 12 5.57 -2.10 -8.05
C THR A 12 4.48 -2.75 -8.90
N SER A 13 3.33 -2.07 -9.07
CA SER A 13 2.27 -2.51 -10.00
C SER A 13 2.44 -1.96 -11.42
N SER A 14 3.39 -1.04 -11.63
CA SER A 14 3.61 -0.43 -12.95
C SER A 14 4.44 -1.35 -13.84
N LYS A 15 3.83 -1.84 -14.93
CA LYS A 15 4.56 -2.58 -15.97
C LYS A 15 5.67 -1.74 -16.62
N LYS A 16 5.54 -0.41 -16.62
CA LYS A 16 6.59 0.49 -17.14
C LYS A 16 7.86 0.43 -16.29
N ILE A 17 7.73 0.23 -14.97
CA ILE A 17 8.86 0.24 -14.03
C ILE A 17 9.33 -1.18 -13.72
N MET A 18 8.41 -2.11 -13.47
CA MET A 18 8.73 -3.49 -13.08
C MET A 18 8.75 -4.49 -14.24
N GLY A 19 8.23 -4.12 -15.42
CA GLY A 19 8.18 -5.02 -16.58
C GLY A 19 7.44 -6.32 -16.26
N LYS A 20 8.16 -7.44 -16.38
CA LYS A 20 7.65 -8.79 -16.11
C LYS A 20 7.40 -9.10 -14.63
N TYR A 21 7.98 -8.32 -13.73
CA TYR A 21 7.83 -8.48 -12.27
C TYR A 21 6.72 -7.61 -11.68
N ALA A 22 5.94 -6.92 -12.53
CA ALA A 22 4.84 -6.11 -12.06
C ALA A 22 3.80 -6.98 -11.35
N ASN A 23 3.31 -6.50 -10.20
CA ASN A 23 2.34 -7.24 -9.41
C ASN A 23 1.12 -7.65 -10.24
N THR A 24 0.73 -8.91 -10.12
CA THR A 24 -0.50 -9.45 -10.71
C THR A 24 -1.74 -8.81 -10.06
N LYS A 25 -2.91 -8.98 -10.69
CA LYS A 25 -4.17 -8.42 -10.16
C LYS A 25 -4.46 -8.89 -8.72
N LEU A 26 -4.21 -10.16 -8.41
CA LEU A 26 -4.42 -10.72 -7.07
C LEU A 26 -3.45 -10.13 -6.05
N GLN A 27 -2.16 -10.05 -6.38
CA GLN A 27 -1.15 -9.42 -5.51
C GLN A 27 -1.45 -7.95 -5.25
N LYS A 28 -1.91 -7.22 -6.27
CA LYS A 28 -2.29 -5.82 -6.14
C LYS A 28 -3.49 -5.64 -5.19
N ILE A 29 -4.49 -6.52 -5.25
CA ILE A 29 -5.63 -6.52 -4.31
C ILE A 29 -5.13 -6.77 -2.89
N LEU A 30 -4.32 -7.81 -2.69
CA LEU A 30 -3.73 -8.13 -1.37
C LEU A 30 -2.93 -6.94 -0.80
N LEU A 31 -2.10 -6.30 -1.63
CA LEU A 31 -1.32 -5.14 -1.24
C LEU A 31 -2.20 -3.95 -0.84
N TRP A 32 -3.28 -3.67 -1.59
CA TRP A 32 -4.22 -2.60 -1.23
C TRP A 32 -4.99 -2.90 0.07
N THR A 33 -5.32 -4.17 0.34
CA THR A 33 -5.93 -4.58 1.61
C THR A 33 -4.98 -4.28 2.78
N ILE A 34 -3.72 -4.74 2.69
CA ILE A 34 -2.71 -4.51 3.72
C ILE A 34 -2.44 -3.00 3.89
N ALA A 35 -2.32 -2.26 2.79
CA ALA A 35 -2.12 -0.81 2.82
C ALA A 35 -3.25 -0.09 3.55
N THR A 36 -4.50 -0.49 3.31
CA THR A 36 -5.66 0.12 3.96
C THR A 36 -5.60 -0.06 5.47
N ILE A 37 -5.26 -1.27 5.94
CA ILE A 37 -5.09 -1.57 7.37
C ILE A 37 -3.97 -0.70 7.97
N ILE A 38 -2.80 -0.66 7.33
CA ILE A 38 -1.65 0.10 7.85
C ILE A 38 -1.95 1.60 7.89
N ILE A 39 -2.61 2.14 6.86
CA ILE A 39 -2.99 3.56 6.80
C ILE A 39 -3.99 3.89 7.91
N ALA A 40 -5.02 3.06 8.11
CA ALA A 40 -5.99 3.24 9.19
C ALA A 40 -5.29 3.24 10.56
N LEU A 41 -4.44 2.25 10.83
CA LEU A 41 -3.68 2.17 12.08
C LEU A 41 -2.74 3.36 12.27
N ASN A 42 -2.09 3.86 11.21
CA ASN A 42 -1.23 5.04 11.30
C ASN A 42 -2.04 6.32 11.58
N ILE A 43 -3.24 6.45 11.03
CA ILE A 43 -4.12 7.59 11.30
C ILE A 43 -4.59 7.55 12.76
N ILE A 44 -5.00 6.38 13.26
CA ILE A 44 -5.42 6.22 14.66
C ILE A 44 -4.27 6.52 15.62
N LEU A 45 -3.07 6.01 15.31
CA LEU A 45 -1.87 6.31 16.09
C LEU A 45 -1.55 7.82 16.08
N PHE A 46 -1.67 8.47 14.92
CA PHE A 46 -1.37 9.90 14.79
C PHE A 46 -2.42 10.80 15.47
N SER A 47 -3.70 10.40 15.46
CA SER A 47 -4.76 11.16 16.14
C SER A 47 -4.70 11.05 17.66
N GLY A 48 -3.82 10.19 18.21
CA GLY A 48 -3.71 9.95 19.64
C GLY A 48 -4.92 9.23 20.24
N ILE A 49 -5.80 8.68 19.39
CA ILE A 49 -6.92 7.84 19.84
C ILE A 49 -6.32 6.50 20.27
N GLN A 50 -6.30 6.26 21.59
CA GLN A 50 -6.02 4.92 22.12
C GLN A 50 -7.25 4.04 21.88
N ILE A 51 -7.06 2.97 21.10
CA ILE A 51 -8.02 1.87 20.94
C ILE A 51 -7.83 0.92 22.12
#